data_AF-K7M868-F1
#
_entry.id   AF-K7M868-F1
#
_cell.length_a   1.000
_cell.length_b   1.000
_cell.length_c   1.000
_cell.angle_alpha   90.00
_cell.angle_beta   90.00
_cell.angle_gamma   90.00
#
_symmetry.space_group_name_H-M   'P 1'
#
loop_
_entity.id
_entity.type
_entity.pdbx_description
1 polymer ?
#
loop_
_entity_poly.entity_id
_entity_poly.type
_entity_poly.pdbx_seq_one_letter_code
_entity_poly.pdbx_strand_id
1 'polypeptide(L)'
;MKLKIKKRAAGLLKLEGIHEGRKGILSIDAEIFEVTALLHLVEMNKLNGDTLEYEKILKEIRRALKDIVWVWLVDRQEQSQQLEQQQQQQQSQS
;
A
#
# COMPACT_ATOMS: atom_id res chain seq x y z
N MET A 1 13.94 -2.22 -1.21
CA MET A 1 13.77 -3.70 -1.15
C MET A 1 13.67 -4.24 -2.59
N LYS A 2 14.03 -5.49 -2.88
CA LYS A 2 13.87 -6.05 -4.24
C LYS A 2 12.48 -6.68 -4.39
N LEU A 3 11.76 -6.32 -5.46
CA LEU A 3 10.43 -6.83 -5.79
C LEU A 3 10.46 -7.51 -7.15
N LYS A 4 9.73 -8.61 -7.29
CA LYS A 4 9.36 -9.20 -8.59
C LYS A 4 8.05 -8.60 -9.04
N ILE A 5 7.99 -8.12 -10.29
CA ILE A 5 6.78 -7.56 -10.88
C ILE A 5 6.26 -8.52 -11.94
N LYS A 6 4.96 -8.82 -11.89
CA LYS A 6 4.24 -9.60 -12.90
C LYS A 6 3.12 -8.74 -13.46
N LYS A 7 3.09 -8.57 -14.79
CA LYS A 7 1.97 -7.93 -15.48
C LYS A 7 0.85 -8.94 -15.72
N ARG A 8 -0.38 -8.55 -15.43
CA ARG A 8 -1.61 -9.27 -15.74
C ARG A 8 -2.39 -8.49 -16.82
N ALA A 9 -3.58 -8.99 -17.18
CA ALA A 9 -4.46 -8.29 -18.10
C ALA A 9 -4.98 -6.97 -17.50
N ALA A 10 -5.50 -6.10 -18.37
CA ALA A 10 -6.25 -4.89 -17.98
C ALA A 10 -5.52 -3.93 -17.01
N GLY A 11 -4.20 -3.77 -17.14
CA GLY A 11 -3.45 -2.80 -16.31
C GLY A 11 -3.13 -3.29 -14.89
N LEU A 12 -3.52 -4.52 -14.53
CA LEU A 12 -3.23 -5.10 -13.23
C LEU A 12 -1.76 -5.58 -13.15
N LEU A 13 -1.10 -5.24 -12.07
CA LEU A 13 0.28 -5.59 -11.74
C LEU A 13 0.29 -6.27 -10.37
N LYS A 14 1.10 -7.34 -10.26
CA LYS A 14 1.40 -7.96 -8.98
C LYS A 14 2.87 -7.73 -8.62
N LEU A 15 3.11 -7.14 -7.46
CA LEU A 15 4.44 -6.90 -6.89
C LEU A 15 4.64 -7.85 -5.70
N GLU A 16 5.65 -8.73 -5.80
CA GLU A 16 5.97 -9.72 -4.77
C GLU A 16 7.38 -9.48 -4.24
N GLY A 17 7.52 -9.47 -2.91
CA GLY A 17 8.81 -9.53 -2.24
C GLY A 17 9.57 -10.80 -2.60
N ILE A 18 10.90 -10.71 -2.65
CA ILE A 18 11.75 -11.89 -2.90
C ILE A 18 11.95 -12.73 -1.63
N HIS A 19 11.95 -12.08 -0.46
CA HIS A 19 12.20 -12.71 0.82
C HIS A 19 10.94 -12.73 1.67
N GLU A 20 10.80 -13.77 2.49
CA GLU A 20 9.73 -13.89 3.46
C GLU A 20 10.01 -12.96 4.65
N GLY A 21 9.03 -12.11 4.97
CA GLY A 21 9.04 -11.24 6.14
C GLY A 21 8.32 -11.87 7.33
N ARG A 22 8.13 -11.09 8.41
CA ARG A 22 7.49 -11.58 9.64
C ARG A 22 6.07 -12.13 9.42
N LYS A 23 5.33 -11.57 8.47
CA LYS A 23 3.95 -11.95 8.12
C LYS A 23 3.87 -12.59 6.72
N GLY A 24 4.88 -13.36 6.35
CA GLY A 24 4.99 -13.98 5.04
C GLY A 24 5.59 -13.05 3.98
N ILE A 25 5.56 -13.48 2.73
CA ILE A 25 6.04 -12.69 1.59
C ILE A 25 5.12 -11.48 1.37
N LEU A 26 5.71 -10.27 1.36
CA LEU A 26 5.01 -9.05 0.98
C LEU A 26 4.44 -9.18 -0.43
N SER A 27 3.12 -8.99 -0.55
CA SER A 27 2.42 -9.03 -1.84
C SER A 27 1.54 -7.79 -1.96
N ILE A 28 1.69 -7.07 -3.06
CA ILE A 28 0.94 -5.86 -3.38
C ILE A 28 0.33 -6.03 -4.76
N ASP A 29 -0.97 -5.78 -4.89
CA ASP A 29 -1.60 -5.61 -6.20
C ASP A 29 -1.68 -4.11 -6.51
N ALA A 30 -1.40 -3.76 -7.76
CA ALA A 30 -1.55 -2.40 -8.27
C ALA A 30 -2.36 -2.44 -9.57
N GLU A 31 -3.41 -1.64 -9.65
CA GLU A 31 -4.27 -1.55 -10.82
C GLU A 31 -4.30 -0.11 -11.34
N ILE A 32 -4.26 0.02 -12.66
CA ILE A 32 -4.25 1.31 -13.35
C ILE A 32 -5.61 1.50 -13.99
N PHE A 33 -6.30 2.56 -13.59
CA PHE A 33 -7.60 2.95 -14.12
C PHE A 33 -7.48 4.24 -14.93
N GLU A 34 -8.09 4.28 -16.11
CA GLU A 34 -8.28 5.51 -16.86
C GLU A 34 -9.52 6.23 -16.31
N VAL A 35 -9.32 7.42 -15.74
CA VAL A 35 -10.42 8.28 -15.28
C VAL A 35 -10.85 9.23 -16.40
N THR A 36 -9.86 9.78 -17.12
CA THR A 36 -10.03 10.53 -18.36
C THR A 36 -8.81 10.27 -19.26
N ALA A 37 -8.88 10.69 -20.52
CA ALA A 37 -7.75 10.58 -21.47
C ALA A 37 -6.43 11.22 -20.98
N LEU A 38 -6.48 12.13 -19.99
CA LEU A 38 -5.31 12.80 -19.40
C LEU A 38 -5.05 12.42 -17.93
N LEU A 39 -5.92 11.62 -17.31
CA LEU A 39 -5.84 11.30 -15.89
C LEU A 39 -5.99 9.80 -15.65
N HIS A 40 -4.95 9.22 -15.07
CA HIS A 40 -4.95 7.84 -14.62
C HIS A 40 -4.90 7.78 -13.10
N LEU A 41 -5.66 6.87 -12.51
CA LEU A 41 -5.58 6.53 -11.10
C LEU A 41 -4.82 5.21 -10.96
N VAL A 42 -3.92 5.15 -9.99
CA VAL A 42 -3.26 3.90 -9.61
C VAL A 42 -3.72 3.55 -8.21
N GLU A 43 -4.45 2.46 -8.08
CA GLU A 43 -4.83 1.89 -6.80
C GLU A 43 -3.79 0.84 -6.39
N MET A 44 -3.37 0.86 -5.13
CA MET A 44 -2.39 -0.08 -4.60
C MET A 44 -2.90 -0.71 -3.31
N ASN A 45 -2.95 -2.04 -3.27
CA ASN A 45 -3.54 -2.80 -2.17
C ASN A 45 -2.54 -3.81 -1.60
N LYS A 46 -2.38 -3.81 -0.27
CA LYS A 46 -1.59 -4.83 0.46
C LYS A 46 -2.40 -6.12 0.54
N LEU A 47 -1.92 -7.17 -0.12
CA LEU A 47 -2.54 -8.50 -0.07
C LEU A 47 -1.97 -9.38 1.04
N ASN A 48 -0.67 -9.30 1.28
CA ASN A 48 0.02 -10.09 2.29
C ASN A 48 1.29 -9.37 2.79
N GLY A 49 1.84 -9.82 3.92
CA GLY A 49 3.06 -9.27 4.50
C GLY A 49 2.82 -8.19 5.56
N ASP A 50 3.94 -7.73 6.13
CA ASP A 50 3.94 -6.81 7.26
C ASP A 50 3.59 -5.37 6.82
N THR A 51 2.81 -4.67 7.65
CA THR A 51 2.36 -3.30 7.35
C THR A 51 3.53 -2.32 7.31
N LEU A 52 4.56 -2.47 8.16
CA LEU A 52 5.72 -1.57 8.14
C LEU A 52 6.58 -1.79 6.88
N GLU A 53 6.69 -3.03 6.42
CA GLU A 53 7.35 -3.36 5.15
C GLU A 53 6.59 -2.74 3.97
N TYR A 54 5.26 -2.85 3.97
CA TYR A 54 4.38 -2.23 2.98
C TYR A 54 4.51 -0.70 2.95
N GLU A 55 4.41 -0.04 4.11
CA GLU A 55 4.55 1.42 4.22
C GLU A 55 5.91 1.90 3.71
N LYS A 56 6.98 1.14 4.01
CA LYS A 56 8.32 1.44 3.50
C LYS A 56 8.36 1.36 1.97
N ILE A 57 7.78 0.32 1.37
CA ILE A 57 7.69 0.17 -0.08
C ILE A 57 6.86 1.30 -0.70
N LEU A 58 5.71 1.65 -0.14
CA LEU A 58 4.90 2.77 -0.62
C LEU A 58 5.68 4.09 -0.60
N LYS A 59 6.47 4.33 0.45
CA LYS A 59 7.34 5.51 0.54
C LYS A 59 8.42 5.51 -0.54
N GLU A 60 9.03 4.36 -0.82
CA GLU A 60 10.01 4.20 -1.91
C GLU A 60 9.36 4.45 -3.28
N ILE A 61 8.17 3.89 -3.53
CA ILE A 61 7.42 4.04 -4.78
C ILE A 61 6.98 5.49 -5.00
N ARG A 62 6.37 6.13 -3.98
CA ARG A 62 5.98 7.54 -4.06
C ARG A 62 7.17 8.45 -4.39
N ARG A 63 8.34 8.17 -3.82
CA ARG A 63 9.56 8.92 -4.11
C ARG A 63 10.05 8.68 -5.54
N ALA A 64 9.99 7.43 -6.02
CA ALA A 64 10.43 7.07 -7.36
C ALA A 64 9.50 7.63 -8.46
N LEU A 65 8.22 7.82 -8.16
CA LEU A 65 7.20 8.32 -9.10
C LEU A 65 6.87 9.80 -8.90
N LYS A 66 7.72 10.57 -8.20
CA LYS A 66 7.45 11.97 -7.83
C LYS A 66 7.14 12.89 -9.02
N ASP A 67 7.70 12.60 -10.19
CA ASP A 67 7.55 13.42 -11.40
C ASP A 67 6.33 13.00 -12.24
N ILE A 68 5.63 11.93 -11.83
CA ILE A 68 4.47 11.36 -12.51
C ILE A 68 3.20 11.53 -11.65
N VAL A 69 3.32 11.39 -10.33
CA VAL A 69 2.18 11.43 -9.41
C VAL A 69 1.72 12.88 -9.20
N TRP A 70 0.46 13.15 -9.56
CA TRP A 70 -0.21 14.42 -9.26
C TRP A 70 -0.63 14.53 -7.79
N VAL A 71 -1.31 13.51 -7.28
CA VAL A 71 -1.81 13.45 -5.90
C VAL A 71 -1.59 12.05 -5.34
N TRP A 72 -1.23 11.97 -4.05
CA TRP A 72 -1.02 10.70 -3.36
C TRP A 72 -1.97 10.61 -2.17
N LEU A 73 -3.01 9.79 -2.31
CA LEU A 73 -3.99 9.51 -1.27
C LEU A 73 -3.52 8.30 -0.46
N VAL A 74 -3.53 8.43 0.86
CA VAL A 74 -3.29 7.31 1.78
C VAL A 74 -4.51 7.22 2.67
N ASP A 75 -5.23 6.11 2.58
CA ASP A 75 -6.32 5.87 3.50
C ASP A 75 -5.73 5.49 4.87
N ARG A 76 -5.86 6.39 5.86
CA ARG A 76 -5.29 6.21 7.21
C ARG A 76 -6.21 5.40 8.13
N GLN A 77 -7.24 4.76 7.62
CA GLN A 77 -8.26 4.07 8.44
C GLN A 77 -7.68 3.10 9.48
N GLU A 78 -6.63 2.33 9.16
CA GLU A 78 -6.04 1.38 10.14
C GLU A 78 -5.36 2.08 11.33
N GLN A 79 -4.75 3.25 11.12
CA GLN A 79 -4.13 4.03 12.21
C GLN A 79 -5.21 4.60 13.14
N SER A 80 -6.31 5.09 12.57
CA SER A 80 -7.42 5.65 13.36
C SER A 80 -8.09 4.58 14.23
N GLN A 81 -8.35 3.37 13.70
CA GLN A 81 -8.99 2.30 14.46
C GLN A 81 -8.12 1.77 15.61
N GLN A 82 -6.79 1.68 15.43
CA GLN A 82 -5.89 1.30 16.53
C GLN A 82 -5.82 2.37 17.62
N LEU A 83 -5.82 3.66 17.26
CA LEU A 83 -5.85 4.75 18.23
C LEU A 83 -7.18 4.77 19.03
N GLU A 84 -8.31 4.52 18.37
CA GLU A 84 -9.61 4.43 19.04
C GLU A 84 -9.68 3.26 20.03
N GLN A 85 -9.13 2.09 19.68
CA GLN A 85 -9.05 0.95 20.61
C GLN A 85 -8.15 1.24 21.81
N GLN A 86 -7.01 1.93 21.62
CA GLN A 86 -6.16 2.32 22.74
C GLN A 86 -6.84 3.34 23.66
N GLN A 87 -7.61 4.30 23.13
CA GLN A 87 -8.36 5.24 23.96
C GLN A 87 -9.46 4.55 24.77
N GLN A 88 -10.21 3.61 24.19
CA GLN A 88 -11.24 2.87 24.92
C GLN A 88 -10.66 2.03 26.07
N GLN A 89 -9.49 1.42 25.88
CA GLN A 89 -8.83 0.67 26.96
C GLN A 89 -8.36 1.56 28.11
N GLN A 90 -7.90 2.78 27.83
CA GLN A 90 -7.51 3.72 28.89
C GLN A 90 -8.71 4.25 29.68
N GLN A 91 -9.85 4.48 29.03
CA GLN A 91 -11.08 4.92 29.71
C GLN A 91 -11.72 3.82 30.58
N SER A 92 -11.47 2.55 30.27
CA SER A 92 -12.01 1.42 31.04
C SER A 92 -11.26 1.15 32.35
N GLN A 93 -10.14 1.85 32.59
CA GLN A 93 -9.27 1.68 33.76
C GLN A 93 -9.31 2.90 34.71
N SER A 94 -10.19 3.88 34.47
CA SER A 94 -10.51 4.98 35.39
C SER A 94 -11.96 4.89 35.84
#